data_AF-A0A956TZI8-F1
#
_entry.id   AF-A0A956TZI8-F1
#
_cell.length_a   1.000
_cell.length_b   1.000
_cell.length_c   1.000
_cell.angle_alpha   90.00
_cell.angle_beta   90.00
_cell.angle_gamma   90.00
#
_symmetry.space_group_name_H-M   'P 1'
#
loop_
_entity.id
_entity.type
_entity.pdbx_description
1 polymer ?
#
loop_
_entity_poly.entity_id
_entity_poly.type
_entity_poly.pdbx_seq_one_letter_code
_entity_poly.pdbx_strand_id
1 'polypeptide(L)'
;MRDYLIKRLLLLIPTMLGITIITFFIIQLAPGNPVERKLQLDEGIKSEAITQQIVEETKKLYGLDKPIYERYWIWLKQIVTLDFGRSYKDHRPVIDKIAERLPITITLNILSIFIIYLIAIPLGVYSAVKTGSFMERSTTFFLFILYSIPSFWMAMILIFFLGGGEYWNIFPVYGILSPGAESYPFYKKALDFLWHIVLPVFCLTYGSFA
;
A
#
# COMPACT_ATOMS: atom_id res chain seq x y z
N MET A 1 20.48 -25.21 16.15
CA MET A 1 19.52 -24.70 15.15
C MET A 1 18.05 -24.90 15.56
N ARG A 2 17.62 -26.09 16.00
CA ARG A 2 16.24 -26.34 16.46
C ARG A 2 15.78 -25.38 17.57
N ASP A 3 16.57 -25.22 18.63
CA ASP A 3 16.17 -24.37 19.78
C ASP A 3 16.10 -22.89 19.39
N TYR A 4 16.93 -22.46 18.44
CA TYR A 4 16.86 -21.12 17.85
C TYR A 4 15.59 -20.93 17.02
N LEU A 5 15.21 -21.92 16.20
CA LEU A 5 13.96 -21.88 15.43
C LEU A 5 12.74 -21.84 16.34
N ILE A 6 12.71 -22.67 17.39
CA ILE A 6 11.62 -22.68 18.38
C ILE A 6 11.53 -21.33 19.10
N LYS A 7 12.67 -20.80 19.58
CA LYS A 7 12.69 -19.47 20.24
C LYS A 7 12.17 -18.39 19.31
N ARG A 8 12.58 -18.40 18.04
CA ARG A 8 12.11 -17.44 17.03
C ARG A 8 10.62 -17.59 16.75
N LEU A 9 10.12 -18.83 16.61
CA LEU A 9 8.71 -19.11 16.38
C LEU A 9 7.83 -18.68 17.57
N LEU A 10 8.30 -18.95 18.79
CA LEU A 10 7.63 -18.51 20.01
C LEU A 10 7.62 -16.99 20.15
N LEU A 11 8.68 -16.29 19.70
CA LEU A 11 8.74 -14.82 19.66
C LEU A 11 7.83 -14.20 18.59
N LEU A 12 7.40 -14.95 17.57
CA LEU A 12 6.44 -14.46 16.58
C LEU A 12 5.05 -14.25 17.18
N ILE A 13 4.63 -15.10 18.13
CA ILE A 13 3.30 -15.03 18.74
C ILE A 13 3.10 -13.70 19.52
N PRO A 14 3.95 -13.32 20.49
CA PRO A 14 3.78 -12.07 21.22
C PRO A 14 4.01 -10.84 20.34
N THR A 15 4.88 -10.91 19.33
CA THR A 15 5.08 -9.78 18.40
C THR A 15 3.86 -9.58 17.51
N MET A 16 3.27 -10.65 16.96
CA MET A 16 2.03 -10.58 16.19
C MET A 16 0.87 -10.06 17.04
N LEU A 17 0.70 -10.58 18.27
CA LEU A 17 -0.31 -10.08 19.19
C LEU A 17 -0.12 -8.59 19.53
N GLY A 18 1.12 -8.15 19.74
CA GLY A 18 1.43 -6.73 19.95
C GLY A 18 1.01 -5.87 18.76
N ILE A 19 1.36 -6.30 17.54
CA ILE A 19 1.00 -5.58 16.30
C ILE A 19 -0.52 -5.55 16.12
N THR A 20 -1.22 -6.66 16.34
CA THR A 20 -2.68 -6.73 16.16
C THR A 20 -3.41 -5.87 17.19
N ILE A 21 -2.95 -5.85 18.45
CA ILE A 21 -3.51 -4.98 19.49
C ILE A 21 -3.34 -3.51 19.10
N ILE A 22 -2.12 -3.10 18.75
CA ILE A 22 -1.83 -1.71 18.34
C ILE A 22 -2.68 -1.33 17.13
N THR A 23 -2.72 -2.18 16.11
CA THR A 23 -3.53 -1.96 14.89
C THR A 23 -5.01 -1.81 15.22
N PHE A 24 -5.53 -2.66 16.10
CA PHE A 24 -6.93 -2.60 16.53
C PHE A 24 -7.26 -1.30 17.26
N PHE A 25 -6.36 -0.81 18.13
CA PHE A 25 -6.54 0.49 18.78
C PHE A 25 -6.49 1.65 17.78
N ILE A 26 -5.55 1.63 16.83
CA ILE A 26 -5.48 2.65 15.77
C ILE A 26 -6.78 2.69 14.97
N ILE A 27 -7.35 1.53 14.61
CA ILE A 27 -8.61 1.45 13.88
C ILE A 27 -9.78 2.02 14.70
N GLN A 28 -9.84 1.76 16.01
CA GLN A 28 -10.90 2.29 16.87
C GLN A 28 -10.80 3.80 17.11
N LEU A 29 -9.59 4.35 17.07
CA LEU A 29 -9.35 5.78 17.22
C LEU A 29 -9.52 6.55 15.91
N ALA A 30 -9.54 5.85 14.77
CA ALA A 30 -9.69 6.48 13.47
C ALA A 30 -11.09 7.11 13.34
N PRO A 31 -11.19 8.38 12.90
CA PRO A 31 -12.47 9.04 12.68
C PRO A 31 -13.22 8.39 11.51
N GLY A 32 -14.53 8.17 11.68
CA GLY A 32 -15.39 7.51 10.69
C GLY A 32 -15.99 6.21 11.21
N ASN A 33 -16.76 6.29 12.29
CA ASN A 33 -17.52 5.15 12.81
C ASN A 33 -18.44 4.61 11.67
N PRO A 34 -18.54 3.28 11.47
CA PRO A 34 -19.45 2.69 10.49
C PRO A 34 -20.88 3.26 10.55
N VAL A 35 -21.31 3.63 11.75
CA VAL A 35 -22.58 4.30 12.02
C VAL A 35 -22.63 5.69 11.37
N GLU A 36 -21.62 6.53 11.57
CA GLU A 36 -21.55 7.89 11.01
C GLU A 36 -21.52 7.87 9.48
N ARG A 37 -20.77 6.94 8.88
CA ARG A 37 -20.71 6.77 7.42
C ARG A 37 -22.05 6.34 6.83
N LYS A 38 -22.77 5.43 7.48
CA LYS A 38 -24.09 4.98 7.01
C LYS A 38 -25.13 6.11 7.13
N LEU A 39 -25.07 6.90 8.20
CA LEU A 39 -25.92 8.08 8.38
C LEU A 39 -25.66 9.18 7.35
N GLN A 40 -24.40 9.38 6.92
CA GLN A 40 -24.06 10.34 5.86
C GLN A 40 -24.52 9.89 4.47
N LEU A 41 -24.64 8.58 4.22
CA LEU A 41 -25.13 8.04 2.94
C LEU A 41 -26.66 8.09 2.85
N ASP A 42 -27.36 8.00 3.99
CA ASP A 42 -28.82 7.95 4.10
C ASP A 42 -29.46 9.32 4.49
N GLU A 43 -28.80 10.45 4.22
CA GLU A 43 -29.25 11.82 4.56
C GLU A 43 -30.68 12.20 4.07
N GLY A 44 -31.34 11.34 3.28
CA GLY A 44 -32.75 11.47 2.90
C GLY A 44 -33.77 10.98 3.94
N ILE A 45 -33.37 10.27 5.00
CA ILE A 45 -34.29 9.68 5.98
C ILE A 45 -34.47 10.61 7.19
N LYS A 46 -35.52 11.43 7.18
CA LYS A 46 -35.85 12.42 8.23
C LYS A 46 -36.54 11.86 9.49
N SER A 47 -36.70 10.55 9.62
CA SER A 47 -37.37 9.96 10.79
C SER A 47 -36.34 9.52 11.84
N GLU A 48 -36.32 10.20 12.98
CA GLU A 48 -35.44 9.89 14.13
C GLU A 48 -35.52 8.40 14.53
N ALA A 49 -36.69 7.77 14.41
CA ALA A 49 -36.89 6.36 14.72
C ALA A 49 -36.17 5.41 13.74
N ILE A 50 -36.14 5.73 12.45
CA ILE A 50 -35.45 4.91 11.44
C ILE A 50 -33.94 5.09 11.57
N THR A 51 -33.50 6.33 11.81
CA THR A 51 -32.10 6.66 12.11
C THR A 51 -31.60 5.89 13.35
N GLN A 52 -32.38 5.84 14.43
CA GLN A 52 -32.04 5.06 15.63
C GLN A 52 -31.99 3.55 15.36
N GLN A 53 -32.92 2.99 14.59
CA GLN A 53 -32.89 1.58 14.19
C GLN A 53 -31.66 1.24 13.36
N ILE A 54 -31.30 2.08 12.38
CA ILE A 54 -30.10 1.91 11.55
C ILE A 54 -28.84 1.95 12.42
N VAL A 55 -28.78 2.86 13.38
CA VAL A 55 -27.66 2.98 14.33
C VAL A 55 -27.54 1.73 15.19
N GLU A 56 -28.63 1.22 15.75
CA GLU A 56 -28.62 0.03 16.60
C GLU A 56 -28.31 -1.25 15.84
N GLU A 57 -28.89 -1.43 14.65
CA GLU A 57 -28.61 -2.55 13.77
C GLU A 57 -27.13 -2.56 13.35
N THR A 58 -26.59 -1.38 13.02
CA THR A 58 -25.18 -1.21 12.68
C THR A 58 -24.28 -1.48 13.89
N LYS A 59 -24.64 -1.01 15.09
CA LYS A 59 -23.90 -1.30 16.32
C LYS A 59 -23.83 -2.81 16.59
N LYS A 60 -24.94 -3.54 16.44
CA LYS A 60 -24.99 -5.00 16.60
C LYS A 60 -24.20 -5.73 15.53
N LEU A 61 -24.31 -5.32 14.26
CA LEU A 61 -23.60 -5.95 13.14
C LEU A 61 -22.08 -5.87 13.30
N TYR A 62 -21.56 -4.75 13.83
CA TYR A 62 -20.14 -4.52 14.03
C TYR A 62 -19.65 -4.82 15.47
N GLY A 63 -20.53 -5.37 16.33
CA GLY A 63 -20.21 -5.69 17.72
C GLY A 63 -19.82 -4.47 18.55
N LEU A 64 -20.21 -3.26 18.14
CA LEU A 64 -19.89 -1.99 18.84
C LEU A 64 -20.59 -1.90 20.20
N ASP A 65 -21.61 -2.73 20.41
CA ASP A 65 -22.32 -2.96 21.67
C ASP A 65 -21.51 -3.75 22.70
N LYS A 66 -20.44 -4.43 22.29
CA LYS A 66 -19.62 -5.29 23.17
C LYS A 66 -18.44 -4.56 23.80
N PRO A 67 -17.95 -5.01 24.97
CA PRO A 67 -16.71 -4.53 25.57
C PRO A 67 -15.50 -4.65 24.62
N ILE A 68 -14.52 -3.76 24.78
CA ILE A 68 -13.35 -3.64 23.89
C ILE A 68 -12.60 -4.98 23.72
N TYR A 69 -12.46 -5.75 24.79
CA TYR A 69 -11.76 -7.04 24.76
C TYR A 69 -12.53 -8.09 23.92
N GLU A 70 -13.87 -8.10 23.95
CA GLU A 70 -14.67 -9.01 23.13
C GLU A 70 -14.59 -8.64 21.65
N ARG A 71 -14.64 -7.33 21.36
CA ARG A 71 -14.46 -6.81 20.00
C ARG A 71 -13.11 -7.22 19.43
N TYR A 72 -12.05 -7.19 20.24
CA TYR A 72 -10.72 -7.62 19.83
C TYR A 72 -10.69 -9.10 19.46
N TRP A 73 -11.26 -9.97 20.31
CA TRP A 73 -11.28 -11.41 20.05
C TRP A 73 -12.12 -11.78 18.82
N ILE A 74 -13.26 -11.13 18.62
CA ILE A 74 -14.11 -11.33 17.43
C ILE A 74 -13.34 -10.91 16.17
N TRP A 75 -12.74 -9.72 16.18
CA TRP A 75 -11.96 -9.20 15.06
C TRP A 75 -10.73 -10.06 14.77
N LEU A 76 -10.00 -10.51 15.80
CA LEU A 76 -8.85 -11.39 15.65
C LEU A 76 -9.26 -12.73 15.05
N LYS A 77 -10.37 -13.32 15.51
CA LYS A 77 -10.90 -14.56 14.96
C LYS A 77 -11.25 -14.41 13.48
N GLN A 78 -11.92 -13.31 13.11
CA GLN A 78 -12.27 -13.00 11.72
C GLN A 78 -11.03 -12.91 10.82
N ILE A 79 -9.97 -12.22 11.27
CA ILE A 79 -8.70 -12.14 10.54
C ILE A 79 -8.07 -13.51 10.35
N VAL A 80 -8.03 -14.33 11.40
CA VAL A 80 -7.45 -15.68 11.33
C VAL A 80 -8.26 -16.59 10.40
N THR A 81 -9.58 -16.39 10.31
CA THR A 81 -10.44 -17.08 9.33
C THR A 81 -10.41 -16.45 7.93
N LEU A 82 -9.54 -15.47 7.68
CA LEU A 82 -9.43 -14.71 6.43
C LEU A 82 -10.71 -13.97 6.03
N ASP A 83 -11.57 -13.67 7.01
CA ASP A 83 -12.76 -12.86 6.83
C ASP A 83 -12.42 -11.40 7.20
N PHE A 84 -12.15 -10.59 6.18
CA PHE A 84 -11.86 -9.17 6.33
C PHE A 84 -13.13 -8.29 6.30
N GLY A 85 -14.31 -8.91 6.20
CA GLY A 85 -15.58 -8.20 6.10
C GLY A 85 -15.75 -7.43 4.77
N ARG A 86 -16.61 -6.41 4.81
CA ARG A 86 -16.98 -5.59 3.65
C ARG A 86 -16.46 -4.17 3.79
N SER A 87 -16.06 -3.58 2.66
CA SER A 87 -15.61 -2.20 2.58
C SER A 87 -16.74 -1.22 2.86
N TYR A 88 -16.57 -0.32 3.83
CA TYR A 88 -17.54 0.73 4.14
C TYR A 88 -17.86 1.67 2.97
N LYS A 89 -16.87 1.93 2.09
CA LYS A 89 -17.01 2.85 0.95
C LYS A 89 -17.65 2.22 -0.30
N ASP A 90 -17.32 0.97 -0.56
CA ASP A 90 -17.56 0.33 -1.86
C ASP A 90 -18.52 -0.88 -1.71
N HIS A 91 -18.96 -1.18 -0.49
CA HIS A 91 -19.89 -2.26 -0.11
C HIS A 91 -19.54 -3.69 -0.61
N ARG A 92 -18.33 -3.88 -1.13
CA ARG A 92 -17.79 -5.16 -1.61
C ARG A 92 -16.89 -5.84 -0.57
N PRO A 93 -16.70 -7.17 -0.64
CA PRO A 93 -15.73 -7.87 0.20
C PRO A 93 -14.33 -7.26 0.12
N VAL A 94 -13.66 -7.11 1.26
CA VAL A 94 -12.30 -6.55 1.31
C VAL A 94 -11.28 -7.50 0.68
N ILE A 95 -11.53 -8.81 0.73
CA ILE A 95 -10.64 -9.81 0.12
C ILE A 95 -10.51 -9.61 -1.40
N ASP A 96 -11.60 -9.29 -2.10
CA ASP A 96 -11.59 -9.04 -3.55
C ASP A 96 -10.71 -7.83 -3.88
N LYS A 97 -10.82 -6.77 -3.08
CA LYS A 97 -10.01 -5.55 -3.22
C LYS A 97 -8.52 -5.79 -3.01
N ILE A 98 -8.17 -6.69 -2.10
CA ILE A 98 -6.78 -7.09 -1.86
C ILE A 98 -6.31 -7.91 -3.06
N ALA A 99 -7.10 -8.89 -3.50
CA ALA A 99 -6.77 -9.75 -4.64
C ALA A 99 -6.60 -8.97 -5.95
N GLU A 100 -7.40 -7.93 -6.19
CA GLU A 100 -7.28 -7.05 -7.36
C GLU A 100 -5.97 -6.22 -7.35
N ARG A 101 -5.48 -5.81 -6.17
CA ARG A 101 -4.28 -4.96 -6.02
C ARG A 101 -2.98 -5.75 -5.81
N LEU A 102 -3.08 -6.97 -5.31
CA LEU A 102 -1.95 -7.86 -5.05
C LEU A 102 -1.05 -8.06 -6.28
N PRO A 103 -1.56 -8.45 -7.47
CA PRO A 103 -0.69 -8.68 -8.63
C PRO A 103 0.03 -7.40 -9.08
N ILE A 104 -0.60 -6.23 -8.96
CA ILE A 104 0.00 -4.94 -9.29
C ILE A 104 1.18 -4.67 -8.35
N THR A 105 0.95 -4.82 -7.04
CA THR A 105 1.99 -4.61 -6.01
C THR A 105 3.17 -5.55 -6.22
N ILE A 106 2.90 -6.83 -6.50
CA ILE A 106 3.93 -7.83 -6.78
C ILE A 106 4.71 -7.44 -8.05
N THR A 107 4.02 -7.06 -9.12
CA THR A 107 4.66 -6.66 -10.39
C THR A 107 5.59 -5.46 -10.19
N LEU A 108 5.11 -4.42 -9.50
CA LEU A 108 5.91 -3.23 -9.20
C LEU A 108 7.17 -3.58 -8.40
N ASN A 109 7.04 -4.40 -7.37
CA ASN A 109 8.16 -4.76 -6.51
C ASN A 109 9.15 -5.71 -7.20
N ILE A 110 8.68 -6.71 -7.95
CA ILE A 110 9.58 -7.61 -8.70
C ILE A 110 10.39 -6.81 -9.72
N LEU A 111 9.74 -5.93 -10.48
CA LEU A 111 10.44 -5.09 -11.46
C LEU A 111 11.42 -4.13 -10.77
N SER A 112 11.03 -3.56 -9.62
CA SER A 112 11.91 -2.69 -8.84
C SER A 112 13.13 -3.44 -8.32
N ILE A 113 12.95 -4.62 -7.72
CA ILE A 113 14.05 -5.47 -7.24
C ILE A 113 15.00 -5.84 -8.39
N PHE A 114 14.44 -6.19 -9.55
CA PHE A 114 15.24 -6.50 -10.73
C PHE A 114 16.10 -5.32 -11.17
N ILE A 115 15.52 -4.11 -11.28
CA ILE A 115 16.25 -2.88 -11.65
C ILE A 115 17.29 -2.51 -10.59
N ILE A 116 16.94 -2.62 -9.30
CA ILE A 116 17.85 -2.37 -8.18
C ILE A 116 19.06 -3.28 -8.30
N TYR A 117 18.88 -4.59 -8.43
CA TYR A 117 20.03 -5.49 -8.55
C TYR A 117 20.83 -5.29 -9.84
N LEU A 118 20.16 -4.99 -10.95
CA LEU A 118 20.81 -4.73 -12.23
C LEU A 118 21.74 -3.50 -12.17
N ILE A 119 21.40 -2.48 -11.38
CA ILE A 119 22.15 -1.21 -11.31
C ILE A 119 23.05 -1.17 -10.07
N ALA A 120 22.51 -1.47 -8.89
CA ALA A 120 23.21 -1.36 -7.62
C ALA A 120 24.37 -2.36 -7.49
N ILE A 121 24.23 -3.60 -7.99
CA ILE A 121 25.32 -4.59 -7.91
C ILE A 121 26.53 -4.12 -8.74
N PRO A 122 26.41 -3.77 -10.04
CA PRO A 122 27.55 -3.26 -10.80
C PRO A 122 28.13 -1.97 -10.22
N LEU A 123 27.29 -1.03 -9.77
CA LEU A 123 27.77 0.21 -9.14
C LEU A 123 28.54 -0.07 -7.85
N GLY A 124 28.03 -0.97 -7.00
CA GLY A 124 28.68 -1.37 -5.75
C GLY A 124 30.00 -2.09 -5.99
N VAL A 125 30.05 -3.03 -6.94
CA VAL A 125 31.30 -3.72 -7.33
C VAL A 125 32.29 -2.73 -7.92
N TYR A 126 31.84 -1.81 -8.78
CA TYR A 126 32.68 -0.78 -9.38
C TYR A 126 33.29 0.15 -8.31
N SER A 127 32.47 0.62 -7.38
CA SER A 127 32.90 1.45 -6.24
C SER A 127 33.93 0.71 -5.37
N ALA A 128 33.69 -0.56 -5.04
CA ALA A 128 34.61 -1.37 -4.25
C ALA A 128 35.98 -1.59 -4.95
N VAL A 129 36.00 -1.86 -6.26
CA VAL A 129 37.26 -2.08 -7.00
C VAL A 129 38.05 -0.79 -7.19
N LYS A 130 37.39 0.36 -7.32
CA LYS A 130 38.02 1.67 -7.56
C LYS A 130 38.02 2.57 -6.32
N THR A 131 38.06 1.97 -5.14
CA THR A 131 38.04 2.65 -3.84
C THR A 131 39.05 3.80 -3.80
N GLY A 132 38.57 5.01 -3.42
CA GLY A 132 39.42 6.20 -3.28
C GLY A 132 39.70 6.95 -4.58
N SER A 133 39.22 6.48 -5.73
CA SER A 133 39.28 7.21 -6.99
C SER A 133 38.25 8.35 -7.05
N PHE A 134 38.49 9.35 -7.89
CA PHE A 134 37.52 10.43 -8.12
C PHE A 134 36.16 9.90 -8.62
N MET A 135 36.17 8.83 -9.43
CA MET A 135 34.96 8.24 -9.98
C MET A 135 34.13 7.55 -8.88
N GLU A 136 34.78 6.81 -7.98
CA GLU A 136 34.11 6.20 -6.82
C GLU A 136 33.47 7.27 -5.93
N ARG A 137 34.23 8.31 -5.57
CA ARG A 137 33.74 9.39 -4.71
C ARG A 137 32.56 10.13 -5.33
N SER A 138 32.56 10.30 -6.65
CA SER A 138 31.45 10.89 -7.40
C SER A 138 30.22 9.99 -7.39
N THR A 139 30.37 8.69 -7.70
CA THR A 139 29.28 7.72 -7.65
C THR A 139 28.64 7.68 -6.26
N THR A 140 29.45 7.53 -5.21
CA THR A 140 29.00 7.51 -3.82
C THR A 140 28.26 8.79 -3.44
N PHE A 141 28.76 9.96 -3.83
CA PHE A 141 28.08 11.25 -3.62
C PHE A 141 26.70 11.31 -4.28
N PHE A 142 26.58 10.90 -5.55
CA PHE A 142 25.28 10.87 -6.23
C PHE A 142 24.31 9.86 -5.61
N LEU A 143 24.78 8.68 -5.20
CA LEU A 143 23.96 7.68 -4.50
C LEU A 143 23.43 8.25 -3.18
N PHE A 144 24.26 8.95 -2.40
CA PHE A 144 23.80 9.63 -1.18
C PHE A 144 22.75 10.72 -1.46
N ILE A 145 22.87 11.48 -2.54
CA ILE A 145 21.83 12.45 -2.94
C ILE A 145 20.51 11.73 -3.20
N LEU A 146 20.53 10.66 -4.01
CA LEU A 146 19.34 9.89 -4.32
C LEU A 146 18.70 9.32 -3.05
N TYR A 147 19.51 8.77 -2.15
CA TYR A 147 19.02 8.25 -0.87
C TYR A 147 18.40 9.32 0.03
N SER A 148 18.96 10.55 0.01
CA SER A 148 18.51 11.65 0.87
C SER A 148 17.18 12.26 0.44
N ILE A 149 16.79 12.06 -0.82
CA ILE A 149 15.53 12.57 -1.36
C ILE A 149 14.37 11.66 -0.90
N PRO A 150 13.35 12.17 -0.17
CA PRO A 150 12.20 11.36 0.21
C PRO A 150 11.37 10.88 -0.99
N SER A 151 10.95 9.62 -0.99
CA SER A 151 10.22 9.01 -2.11
C SER A 151 8.90 9.70 -2.43
N PHE A 152 8.15 10.13 -1.41
CA PHE A 152 6.92 10.90 -1.63
C PHE A 152 7.21 12.26 -2.29
N TRP A 153 8.33 12.92 -1.97
CA TRP A 153 8.71 14.19 -2.57
C TRP A 153 9.14 14.01 -4.02
N MET A 154 9.93 12.96 -4.30
CA MET A 154 10.26 12.59 -5.67
C MET A 154 9.01 12.29 -6.49
N ALA A 155 8.06 11.54 -5.93
CA ALA A 155 6.79 11.24 -6.59
C ALA A 155 5.99 12.52 -6.90
N MET A 156 5.93 13.49 -5.97
CA MET A 156 5.27 14.77 -6.21
C MET A 156 5.91 15.54 -7.37
N ILE A 157 7.25 15.62 -7.43
CA ILE A 157 7.97 16.28 -8.54
C ILE A 157 7.70 15.59 -9.87
N LEU A 158 7.77 14.26 -9.91
CA LEU A 158 7.53 13.50 -11.13
C LEU A 158 6.10 13.69 -11.63
N ILE A 159 5.11 13.66 -10.74
CA ILE A 159 3.73 13.92 -11.12
C ILE A 159 3.57 15.35 -11.62
N PHE A 160 4.10 16.35 -10.91
CA PHE A 160 3.98 17.77 -11.27
C PHE A 160 4.56 18.09 -12.66
N PHE A 161 5.80 17.67 -12.92
CA PHE A 161 6.46 17.95 -14.21
C PHE A 161 6.07 17.01 -15.33
N LEU A 162 5.86 15.72 -15.04
CA LEU A 162 5.73 14.69 -16.06
C LEU A 162 4.31 14.18 -16.28
N GLY A 163 3.34 14.42 -15.38
CA GLY A 163 1.99 13.86 -15.54
C GLY A 163 0.80 14.79 -15.25
N GLY A 164 1.01 15.91 -14.58
CA GLY A 164 -0.06 16.82 -14.15
C GLY A 164 -0.66 17.72 -15.22
N GLY A 165 -0.21 17.63 -16.48
CA GLY A 165 -0.70 18.50 -17.56
C GLY A 165 -0.09 19.90 -17.62
N GLU A 166 0.59 20.34 -16.55
CA GLU A 166 1.11 21.71 -16.42
C GLU A 166 2.40 21.95 -17.23
N TYR A 167 3.22 20.90 -17.40
CA TYR A 167 4.45 20.95 -18.18
C TYR A 167 4.46 19.92 -19.31
N TRP A 168 5.14 18.77 -19.13
CA TRP A 168 5.43 17.86 -20.22
C TRP A 168 4.33 16.81 -20.46
N ASN A 169 3.49 16.53 -19.46
CA ASN A 169 2.31 15.65 -19.57
C ASN A 169 2.57 14.34 -20.34
N ILE A 170 3.70 13.68 -20.04
CA ILE A 170 4.17 12.48 -20.72
C ILE A 170 3.55 11.24 -20.08
N PHE A 171 3.44 11.19 -18.75
CA PHE A 171 3.05 9.99 -18.02
C PHE A 171 1.67 10.13 -17.39
N PRO A 172 0.86 9.06 -17.37
CA PRO A 172 -0.42 9.06 -16.69
C PRO A 172 -0.24 9.11 -15.18
N VAL A 173 -1.16 9.79 -14.49
CA VAL A 173 -1.10 9.98 -13.02
C VAL A 173 -2.08 9.08 -12.26
N TYR A 174 -3.02 8.45 -12.95
CA TYR A 174 -4.04 7.57 -12.36
C TYR A 174 -4.24 6.31 -13.20
N GLY A 175 -4.65 5.23 -12.53
CA GLY A 175 -4.93 3.94 -13.16
C GLY A 175 -3.67 3.14 -13.52
N ILE A 176 -3.90 1.94 -14.06
CA ILE A 176 -2.86 1.02 -14.57
C ILE A 176 -2.95 0.82 -16.09
N LEU A 177 -4.03 1.31 -16.70
CA LEU A 177 -4.35 1.20 -18.11
C LEU A 177 -5.15 2.43 -18.52
N SER A 178 -4.95 2.88 -19.75
CA SER A 178 -5.69 3.98 -20.35
C SER A 178 -7.18 3.64 -20.51
N PRO A 179 -8.09 4.63 -20.46
CA PRO A 179 -9.51 4.41 -20.75
C PRO A 179 -9.70 3.75 -22.13
N GLY A 180 -10.45 2.64 -22.17
CA GLY A 180 -10.68 1.88 -23.41
C GLY A 180 -9.58 0.88 -23.80
N ALA A 181 -8.48 0.80 -23.03
CA ALA A 181 -7.40 -0.15 -23.27
C ALA A 181 -7.80 -1.63 -23.09
N GLU A 182 -9.01 -1.90 -22.60
CA GLU A 182 -9.58 -3.26 -22.57
C GLU A 182 -9.71 -3.87 -23.97
N SER A 183 -9.97 -3.02 -24.97
CA SER A 183 -10.09 -3.41 -26.38
C SER A 183 -8.76 -3.54 -27.11
N TYR A 184 -7.64 -3.17 -26.48
CA TYR A 184 -6.34 -3.17 -27.14
C TYR A 184 -5.82 -4.58 -27.39
N PRO A 185 -5.11 -4.80 -28.51
CA PRO A 185 -4.34 -6.02 -28.68
C PRO A 185 -3.24 -6.09 -27.60
N PHE A 186 -2.86 -7.31 -27.23
CA PHE A 186 -1.99 -7.59 -26.09
C PHE A 186 -0.72 -6.72 -26.04
N TYR A 187 -0.03 -6.53 -27.18
CA TYR A 187 1.20 -5.74 -27.25
C TYR A 187 0.99 -4.26 -26.87
N LYS A 188 -0.10 -3.64 -27.32
CA LYS A 188 -0.45 -2.25 -26.98
C LYS A 188 -0.84 -2.15 -25.52
N LYS A 189 -1.60 -3.12 -25.02
CA LYS A 189 -1.99 -3.18 -23.60
C LYS A 189 -0.77 -3.34 -22.69
N ALA A 190 0.21 -4.15 -23.09
CA ALA A 190 1.47 -4.32 -22.35
C ALA A 190 2.31 -3.03 -22.35
N LEU A 191 2.42 -2.34 -23.50
CA LEU A 191 3.15 -1.08 -23.60
C LEU A 191 2.47 0.04 -22.79
N ASP A 192 1.15 0.11 -22.85
CA ASP A 192 0.34 1.04 -22.05
C ASP A 192 0.52 0.77 -20.55
N PHE A 193 0.45 -0.49 -20.12
CA PHE A 193 0.73 -0.88 -18.74
C PHE A 193 2.15 -0.49 -18.31
N LEU A 194 3.17 -0.77 -19.14
CA LEU A 194 4.55 -0.38 -18.87
C LEU A 194 4.70 1.14 -18.72
N TRP A 195 4.01 1.92 -19.56
CA TRP A 195 3.96 3.38 -19.47
C TRP A 195 3.42 3.84 -18.10
N HIS A 196 2.32 3.25 -17.61
CA HIS A 196 1.72 3.63 -16.33
C HIS A 196 2.60 3.33 -15.12
N ILE A 197 3.42 2.27 -15.17
CA ILE A 197 4.23 1.86 -14.03
C ILE A 197 5.61 2.51 -13.97
N VAL A 198 6.05 3.25 -15.00
CA VAL A 198 7.40 3.86 -15.03
C VAL A 198 7.66 4.75 -13.81
N LEU A 199 6.77 5.70 -13.52
CA LEU A 199 6.98 6.64 -12.41
C LEU A 199 6.94 5.94 -11.04
N PRO A 200 5.96 5.07 -10.74
CA PRO A 200 5.97 4.27 -9.51
C PRO A 200 7.25 3.43 -9.35
N VAL A 201 7.68 2.72 -10.39
CA VAL A 201 8.88 1.88 -10.36
C VAL A 201 10.13 2.73 -10.15
N PHE A 202 10.24 3.89 -10.82
CA PHE A 202 11.33 4.82 -10.57
C PHE A 202 11.37 5.22 -9.09
N CYS A 203 10.23 5.64 -8.51
CA CYS A 203 10.13 6.03 -7.10
C CYS A 203 10.52 4.91 -6.12
N LEU A 204 10.23 3.66 -6.47
CA LEU A 204 10.59 2.48 -5.66
C LEU A 204 12.08 2.11 -5.79
N THR A 205 12.76 2.54 -6.85
CA THR A 205 14.11 2.07 -7.19
C THR A 205 15.20 3.09 -6.88
N TYR A 206 14.99 4.38 -7.17
CA TYR A 206 16.08 5.38 -7.18
C TYR A 206 16.83 5.50 -5.85
N GLY A 207 16.11 5.49 -4.73
CA GLY A 207 16.69 5.62 -3.39
C GLY A 207 17.33 4.32 -2.88
N SER A 208 17.03 3.19 -3.52
CA SER A 208 17.51 1.86 -3.12
C SER A 208 18.83 1.47 -3.81
N PHE A 209 19.42 2.37 -4.60
CA PHE A 209 20.73 2.14 -5.23
C PHE A 209 21.91 2.41 -4.28
N ALA A 210 21.67 3.11 -3.17
CA ALA A 210 22.67 3.51 -2.19
C ALA A 210 22.77 2.54 -1.01
#